data_AF-A0A7W0HK08-F1
#
_entry.id   AF-A0A7W0HK08-F1
#
_cell.length_a   1.000
_cell.length_b   1.000
_cell.length_c   1.000
_cell.angle_alpha   90.00
_cell.angle_beta   90.00
_cell.angle_gamma   90.00
#
_symmetry.space_group_name_H-M   'P 1'
#
loop_
_entity.id
_entity.type
_entity.pdbx_description
1 polymer ?
#
loop_
_entity_poly.entity_id
_entity_poly.type
_entity_poly.pdbx_seq_one_letter_code
_entity_poly.pdbx_strand_id
1 'polypeptide(L)'
;MKLARKEIIQACEKQMLKMLVKNLDKSAVKSLLREKYDLSPGEDLLFHGGDIAMENNEVVYKLDFSLRVGMTVMLDREGEYVDIRASQKNLSEPPEDGQDSVSGDDSRQLASDIARMLSEINQ
;
A
#
# COMPACT_ATOMS: atom_id res chain seq x y z
N MET A 1 41.73 -10.91 16.88
CA MET A 1 41.15 -12.18 16.38
C MET A 1 39.68 -11.96 16.02
N LYS A 2 39.17 -12.51 14.91
CA LYS A 2 37.74 -12.45 14.54
C LYS A 2 37.10 -13.82 14.76
N LEU A 3 36.07 -13.90 15.59
CA LEU A 3 35.36 -15.15 15.90
C LEU A 3 34.19 -15.44 14.95
N ALA A 4 33.68 -14.40 14.29
CA ALA A 4 32.59 -14.50 13.33
C ALA A 4 32.88 -13.64 12.10
N ARG A 5 32.30 -14.04 10.97
CA ARG A 5 32.35 -13.29 9.72
C ARG A 5 31.36 -12.13 9.78
N LYS A 6 31.78 -10.95 9.32
CA LYS A 6 30.96 -9.72 9.33
C LYS A 6 29.63 -9.94 8.62
N GLU A 7 29.65 -10.68 7.52
CA GLU A 7 28.49 -10.95 6.67
C GLU A 7 27.43 -11.78 7.41
N ILE A 8 27.85 -12.67 8.31
CA ILE A 8 26.94 -13.47 9.15
C ILE A 8 26.27 -12.55 10.18
N ILE A 9 27.04 -11.68 10.85
CA ILE A 9 26.51 -10.74 11.84
C ILE A 9 25.45 -9.84 11.18
N GLN A 10 25.76 -9.26 10.02
CA GLN A 10 24.84 -8.40 9.27
C GLN A 10 23.58 -9.14 8.79
N ALA A 11 23.71 -10.43 8.43
CA ALA A 11 22.55 -11.24 8.08
C ALA A 11 21.64 -11.47 9.31
N CYS A 12 22.23 -11.75 10.47
CA CYS A 12 21.51 -11.91 11.74
C CYS A 12 20.79 -10.61 12.14
N GLU A 13 21.45 -9.45 12.05
CA GLU A 13 20.86 -8.14 12.34
C GLU A 13 19.64 -7.88 11.45
N LYS A 14 19.76 -8.08 10.13
CA LYS A 14 18.65 -7.94 9.18
C LYS A 14 17.49 -8.90 9.49
N GLN A 15 17.80 -10.14 9.85
CA GLN A 15 16.76 -11.11 10.22
C GLN A 15 16.04 -10.70 11.51
N MET A 16 16.79 -10.22 12.50
CA MET A 16 16.24 -9.73 13.76
C MET A 16 15.30 -8.54 13.53
N LEU A 17 15.71 -7.55 12.73
CA LEU A 17 14.86 -6.40 12.38
C LEU A 17 13.56 -6.84 11.67
N LYS A 18 13.64 -7.80 10.73
CA LYS A 18 12.46 -8.37 10.08
C LYS A 18 11.52 -9.06 11.07
N MET A 19 12.06 -9.79 12.04
CA MET A 19 11.25 -10.42 13.09
C MET A 19 10.59 -9.37 13.99
N LEU A 20 11.30 -8.29 14.32
CA LEU A 20 10.76 -7.20 15.12
C LEU A 20 9.59 -6.54 14.40
N VAL A 21 9.74 -6.20 13.11
CA VAL A 21 8.66 -5.63 12.29
C VAL A 21 7.46 -6.57 12.15
N LYS A 22 7.69 -7.88 12.02
CA LYS A 22 6.59 -8.87 11.93
C LYS A 22 5.72 -8.88 13.20
N ASN A 23 6.31 -8.63 14.36
CA ASN A 23 5.61 -8.61 15.64
C ASN A 23 5.26 -7.19 16.12
N LEU A 24 5.59 -6.16 15.32
CA LEU A 24 5.30 -4.77 15.65
C LEU A 24 3.79 -4.52 15.57
N ASP A 25 3.25 -3.84 16.58
CA ASP A 25 1.87 -3.38 16.55
C ASP A 25 1.71 -2.23 15.53
N LYS A 26 1.30 -2.60 14.33
CA LYS A 26 1.05 -1.63 13.25
C LYS A 26 -0.02 -0.62 13.63
N SER A 27 -0.99 -0.96 14.47
CA SER A 27 -2.05 -0.04 14.89
C SER A 27 -1.50 1.07 15.81
N ALA A 28 -0.56 0.72 16.69
CA ALA A 28 0.15 1.70 17.51
C ALA A 28 0.98 2.66 16.64
N VAL A 29 1.69 2.15 15.62
CA VAL A 29 2.44 2.98 14.66
C VAL A 29 1.51 3.93 13.90
N LYS A 30 0.36 3.45 13.40
CA LYS A 30 -0.64 4.30 12.73
C LYS A 30 -1.18 5.38 13.66
N SER A 31 -1.40 5.04 14.93
CA SER A 31 -1.87 6.00 15.94
C SER A 31 -0.84 7.11 16.18
N LEU A 32 0.45 6.78 16.27
CA LEU A 32 1.54 7.75 16.37
C LEU A 32 1.63 8.66 15.15
N LEU A 33 1.42 8.12 13.94
CA LEU A 33 1.42 8.92 12.71
C LEU A 33 0.25 9.91 12.67
N ARG A 34 -0.92 9.51 13.17
CA ARG A 34 -2.09 10.39 13.30
C ARG A 34 -1.85 11.48 14.34
N GLU A 35 -1.31 11.12 15.51
CA GLU A 35 -1.07 12.09 16.59
C GLU A 35 -0.02 13.14 16.21
N LYS A 36 1.10 12.70 15.62
CA LYS A 36 2.22 13.61 15.34
C LYS A 36 2.09 14.40 14.03
N TYR A 37 1.41 13.84 13.03
CA TYR A 37 1.42 14.38 11.67
C TYR A 37 0.02 14.54 11.06
N ASP A 38 -1.06 14.23 11.81
CA ASP A 38 -2.44 14.17 11.31
C ASP A 38 -2.63 13.25 10.09
N LEU A 39 -1.72 12.29 9.93
CA LEU A 39 -1.76 11.31 8.86
C LEU A 39 -2.55 10.08 9.33
N SER A 40 -3.59 9.73 8.60
CA SER A 40 -4.31 8.46 8.76
C SER A 40 -3.96 7.52 7.60
N PRO A 41 -2.75 6.91 7.60
CA PRO A 41 -2.38 5.97 6.56
C PRO A 41 -3.34 4.78 6.56
N GLY A 42 -3.64 4.30 5.35
CA GLY A 42 -4.35 3.05 5.14
C GLY A 42 -3.56 1.83 5.61
N GLU A 43 -3.73 0.69 4.94
CA GLU A 43 -2.96 -0.53 5.27
C GLU A 43 -1.51 -0.52 4.76
N ASP A 44 -1.15 0.44 3.91
CA ASP A 44 0.09 0.46 3.11
C ASP A 44 1.33 0.99 3.87
N LEU A 45 1.57 0.50 5.08
CA LEU A 45 2.85 0.74 5.78
C LEU A 45 3.89 -0.28 5.29
N LEU A 46 4.78 0.16 4.40
CA LEU A 46 5.81 -0.67 3.79
C LEU A 46 7.14 -0.52 4.53
N PHE A 47 7.65 -1.62 5.06
CA PHE A 47 8.97 -1.66 5.68
C PHE A 47 10.07 -1.77 4.62
N HIS A 48 11.13 -0.97 4.76
CA HIS A 48 12.25 -0.94 3.80
C HIS A 48 13.57 -1.40 4.38
N GLY A 49 13.68 -1.40 5.70
CA GLY A 49 14.93 -1.71 6.37
C GLY A 49 15.03 -0.94 7.67
N GLY A 50 16.16 -1.11 8.33
CA GLY A 50 16.39 -0.50 9.61
C GLY A 50 17.84 -0.66 9.99
N ASP A 51 18.17 -0.12 11.16
CA ASP A 51 19.51 -0.17 11.70
C ASP A 51 19.46 -0.33 13.22
N ILE A 52 20.58 -0.71 13.80
CA ILE A 52 20.78 -0.80 15.24
C ILE A 52 21.77 0.29 15.63
N ALA A 53 21.32 1.21 16.49
CA ALA A 53 22.14 2.33 16.95
C ALA A 53 22.22 2.34 18.48
N MET A 54 23.15 3.13 19.01
CA MET A 54 23.25 3.43 20.44
C MET A 54 22.73 4.84 20.67
N GLU A 55 21.75 4.99 21.57
CA GLU A 55 21.23 6.29 22.00
C GLU A 55 21.11 6.26 23.53
N ASN A 56 21.62 7.30 24.21
CA ASN A 56 21.61 7.37 25.68
C ASN A 56 22.14 6.13 26.41
N ASN A 57 23.20 5.52 25.86
CA ASN A 57 23.79 4.28 26.37
C ASN A 57 22.85 3.05 26.33
N GLU A 58 21.81 3.11 25.52
CA GLU A 58 20.88 2.01 25.24
C GLU A 58 20.89 1.65 23.75
N VAL A 59 20.61 0.37 23.47
CA VAL A 59 20.45 -0.12 22.09
C VAL A 59 19.07 0.30 21.59
N VAL A 60 19.04 1.03 20.48
CA VAL A 60 17.82 1.45 19.81
C VAL A 60 17.70 0.82 18.42
N TYR A 61 16.47 0.50 18.03
CA TYR A 61 16.15 -0.08 16.74
C TYR A 61 15.49 0.95 15.84
N LYS A 62 16.22 1.38 14.82
CA LYS A 62 15.67 2.26 13.79
C LYS A 62 14.93 1.41 12.77
N LEU A 63 13.67 1.74 12.51
CA LEU A 63 12.83 1.07 11.52
C LEU A 63 12.34 2.10 10.51
N ASP A 64 12.67 1.89 9.24
CA ASP A 64 12.30 2.78 8.15
C ASP A 64 11.06 2.23 7.43
N PHE A 65 10.01 3.06 7.41
CA PHE A 65 8.75 2.77 6.74
C PHE A 65 8.45 3.84 5.70
N SER A 66 7.87 3.43 4.57
CA SER A 66 7.14 4.35 3.70
C SER A 66 5.64 4.07 3.82
N LEU A 67 4.87 5.14 3.64
CA LEU A 67 3.44 5.05 3.49
C LEU A 67 3.01 5.76 2.21
N ARG A 68 1.99 5.23 1.55
CA ARG A 68 1.31 5.92 0.45
C ARG A 68 0.14 6.71 1.02
N VAL A 69 0.07 8.00 0.70
CA VAL A 69 -1.01 8.90 1.16
C VAL A 69 -1.70 9.47 -0.07
N GLY A 70 -3.03 9.35 -0.11
CA GLY A 70 -3.82 10.12 -1.06
C GLY A 70 -3.96 11.53 -0.52
N MET A 71 -3.86 12.54 -1.37
CA MET A 71 -4.09 13.92 -0.95
C MET A 71 -4.86 14.69 -2.02
N THR A 72 -5.65 15.65 -1.57
CA THR A 72 -6.36 16.61 -2.40
C THR A 72 -5.75 17.98 -2.15
N VAL A 73 -5.34 18.64 -3.23
CA VAL A 73 -4.84 20.03 -3.21
C VAL A 73 -5.87 20.91 -3.89
N MET A 74 -6.24 22.01 -3.25
CA MET A 74 -7.16 22.99 -3.78
C MET A 74 -6.41 24.30 -4.01
N LEU A 75 -6.60 24.85 -5.21
CA LEU A 75 -6.14 26.17 -5.62
C LEU A 75 -7.32 26.93 -6.23
N ASP A 76 -7.25 28.25 -6.20
CA ASP A 76 -8.25 29.09 -6.85
C ASP A 76 -7.95 29.28 -8.34
N ARG A 77 -8.73 30.16 -9.00
CA ARG A 77 -8.60 30.43 -10.43
C ARG A 77 -7.36 31.26 -10.80
N GLU A 78 -6.78 31.97 -9.84
CA GLU A 78 -5.56 32.75 -10.03
C GLU A 78 -4.31 31.89 -9.77
N GLY A 79 -4.50 30.67 -9.25
CA GLY A 79 -3.43 29.74 -8.92
C GLY A 79 -2.97 29.82 -7.47
N GLU A 80 -3.67 30.56 -6.61
CA GLU A 80 -3.32 30.70 -5.20
C GLU A 80 -3.73 29.46 -4.39
N TYR A 81 -2.93 29.13 -3.38
CA TYR A 81 -3.21 28.00 -2.48
C TYR A 81 -4.48 28.27 -1.65
N VAL A 82 -5.40 27.31 -1.65
CA VAL A 82 -6.62 27.36 -0.85
C VAL A 82 -6.55 26.38 0.32
N ASP A 83 -6.26 25.10 0.07
CA ASP A 83 -6.28 24.05 1.10
C ASP A 83 -5.54 22.77 0.65
N ILE A 84 -5.11 21.94 1.61
CA ILE A 84 -4.60 20.58 1.37
C ILE A 84 -5.20 19.61 2.38
N ARG A 85 -5.71 18.47 1.90
CA ARG A 85 -6.29 17.43 2.75
C ARG A 85 -5.71 16.07 2.43
N ALA A 86 -5.35 15.30 3.44
CA ALA A 86 -5.04 13.90 3.28
C ALA A 86 -6.34 13.10 3.09
N SER A 87 -6.42 12.32 2.02
CA SER A 87 -7.50 11.37 1.75
C SER A 87 -7.34 10.14 2.64
N GLN A 88 -8.33 9.89 3.50
CA GLN A 88 -8.41 8.69 4.34
C GLN A 88 -8.78 7.42 3.57
N LYS A 89 -8.96 7.50 2.25
CA LYS A 89 -9.39 6.36 1.43
C LYS A 89 -8.19 5.45 1.17
N ASN A 90 -8.28 4.20 1.60
CA ASN A 90 -7.30 3.16 1.27
C ASN A 90 -7.06 3.15 -0.24
N LEU A 91 -5.83 3.39 -0.68
CA LEU A 91 -5.40 3.38 -2.08
C LEU A 91 -5.17 1.96 -2.62
N SER A 92 -5.72 0.95 -1.93
CA SER A 92 -5.46 -0.46 -2.20
C SER A 92 -6.21 -1.01 -3.42
N GLU A 93 -6.98 -0.19 -4.12
CA GLU A 93 -7.62 -0.58 -5.38
C GLU A 93 -6.97 0.18 -6.54
N PRO A 94 -6.49 -0.51 -7.59
CA PRO A 94 -6.18 0.16 -8.84
C PRO A 94 -7.45 0.88 -9.32
N PRO A 95 -7.33 2.03 -10.01
CA PRO A 95 -8.49 2.66 -10.60
C PRO A 95 -9.14 1.63 -11.55
N GLU A 96 -10.34 1.17 -11.20
CA GLU A 96 -11.22 0.57 -12.18
C GLU A 96 -11.48 1.68 -13.21
N ASP A 97 -10.91 1.49 -14.40
CA ASP A 97 -11.21 2.30 -15.56
C ASP A 97 -12.73 2.38 -15.68
N GLY A 98 -13.27 3.57 -15.44
CA GLY A 98 -14.63 3.90 -15.80
C GLY A 98 -14.76 3.78 -17.30
N GLN A 99 -15.38 2.71 -17.76
CA GLN A 99 -16.03 2.66 -19.07
C GLN A 99 -17.47 2.22 -18.88
N ASP A 100 -18.32 3.25 -18.87
CA ASP A 100 -19.64 3.32 -19.47
C ASP A 100 -20.50 2.04 -19.51
N SER A 101 -21.61 2.16 -18.79
CA SER A 101 -22.87 1.47 -18.99
C SER A 101 -23.20 1.23 -20.48
N VAL A 102 -23.15 -0.03 -20.90
CA VAL A 102 -23.96 -0.55 -22.01
C VAL A 102 -24.85 -1.66 -21.46
N SER A 103 -26.15 -1.40 -21.51
CA SER A 103 -27.24 -2.26 -21.07
C SER A 103 -27.14 -3.67 -21.66
N GLY A 104 -27.13 -4.68 -20.79
CA GLY A 104 -26.91 -6.09 -21.12
C GLY A 104 -28.12 -6.84 -21.72
N ASP A 105 -28.73 -6.30 -22.77
CA ASP A 105 -29.78 -7.02 -23.53
C ASP A 105 -29.24 -7.63 -24.85
N ASP A 106 -28.31 -6.95 -25.53
CA ASP A 106 -27.84 -7.39 -26.86
C ASP A 106 -26.91 -8.62 -26.81
N SER A 107 -26.14 -8.81 -25.73
CA SER A 107 -25.20 -9.93 -25.61
C SER A 107 -25.92 -11.28 -25.41
N ARG A 108 -27.12 -11.27 -24.82
CA ARG A 108 -27.96 -12.49 -24.66
C ARG A 108 -28.56 -12.93 -25.98
N GLN A 109 -28.98 -11.98 -26.81
CA GLN A 109 -29.49 -12.24 -28.15
C GLN A 109 -28.41 -12.87 -29.04
N LEU A 110 -27.19 -12.30 -29.03
CA LEU A 110 -26.08 -12.79 -29.84
C LEU A 110 -25.62 -14.20 -29.43
N ALA A 111 -25.59 -14.49 -28.12
CA ALA A 111 -25.26 -15.83 -27.63
C ALA A 111 -26.30 -16.88 -28.04
N SER A 112 -27.59 -16.51 -28.06
CA SER A 112 -28.69 -17.37 -28.51
C SER A 112 -28.60 -17.66 -30.01
N ASP A 113 -28.28 -16.67 -30.83
CA ASP A 113 -28.19 -16.83 -32.29
C ASP A 113 -27.01 -17.73 -32.69
N ILE A 114 -25.87 -17.61 -32.00
CA ILE A 114 -24.71 -18.49 -32.22
C ILE A 114 -25.04 -19.94 -31.81
N ALA A 115 -25.73 -20.15 -30.68
CA ALA A 115 -26.11 -21.48 -30.22
C ALA A 115 -27.08 -22.18 -31.19
N ARG A 116 -27.96 -21.41 -31.85
CA ARG A 116 -28.88 -21.94 -32.87
C ARG A 116 -28.13 -22.40 -34.12
N MET A 117 -27.20 -21.58 -34.63
CA MET A 117 -26.41 -21.93 -35.83
C MET A 117 -25.53 -23.17 -35.62
N LEU A 118 -24.95 -23.36 -34.43
CA LEU A 118 -24.15 -24.54 -34.12
C LEU A 118 -24.98 -25.83 -34.02
N SER A 119 -26.28 -25.74 -33.71
CA SER A 119 -27.16 -26.90 -33.59
C SER A 119 -27.62 -27.45 -34.95
N GLU A 120 -27.68 -26.60 -35.98
CA GLU A 120 -28.06 -27.01 -37.34
C GLU A 120 -26.94 -27.74 -38.10
N ILE A 121 -25.68 -27.64 -37.63
CA ILE A 121 -24.53 -28.29 -38.27
C ILE A 121 -24.38 -29.76 -37.83
N ASN A 122 -25.03 -30.17 -36.73
CA ASN A 122 -24.93 -31.53 -36.15
C ASN A 122 -26.19 -32.41 -36.35
N GLN A 123 -27.01 -32.13 -37.38
CA GLN A 123 -28.02 -33.07 -37.93
C GLN A 123 -27.63 -33.51 -39.33
#